data_AF-A0A9P4X2N8-F1
#
_entry.id   AF-A0A9P4X2N8-F1
#
_cell.length_a   1.000
_cell.length_b   1.000
_cell.length_c   1.000
_cell.angle_alpha   90.00
_cell.angle_beta   90.00
_cell.angle_gamma   90.00
#
_symmetry.space_group_name_H-M   'P 1'
#
loop_
_entity.id
_entity.type
_entity.pdbx_description
1 polymer ?
#
loop_
_entity_poly.entity_id
_entity_poly.type
_entity_poly.pdbx_seq_one_letter_code
_entity_poly.pdbx_strand_id
1 'polypeptide(L)'
;MAFETNVIGNGAVTDNFIPLLRQSTSGKIIFLTSGLGSFTQATDPSNGFYNLDAFSYRASKAALNMLMVEWARVLGKDGIKVWGVCPGFCATNLSGDAEAAKEMGGKDPSLGALVVLDVVEGRRERDVGRVVFDTGVRPW
;
A
#
# COMPACT_ATOMS: atom_id res chain seq x y z
N MET A 1 1.91 16.47 -8.28
CA MET A 1 2.58 15.89 -7.10
C MET A 1 2.00 14.54 -6.67
N ALA A 2 0.82 14.46 -6.00
CA ALA A 2 0.36 13.17 -5.42
C ALA A 2 0.25 12.01 -6.43
N PHE A 3 -0.35 12.24 -7.62
CA PHE A 3 -0.46 11.21 -8.66
C PHE A 3 0.88 10.87 -9.33
N GLU A 4 1.70 11.88 -9.62
CA GLU A 4 3.03 11.68 -10.22
C GLU A 4 3.89 10.79 -9.33
N THR A 5 3.91 11.03 -8.01
CA THR A 5 4.69 10.23 -7.07
C THR A 5 4.04 8.88 -6.77
N ASN A 6 2.77 8.88 -6.35
CA ASN A 6 2.13 7.68 -5.81
C ASN A 6 1.65 6.70 -6.89
N VAL A 7 1.44 7.16 -8.13
CA VAL A 7 0.88 6.31 -9.20
C VAL A 7 1.89 6.18 -10.34
N ILE A 8 2.26 7.29 -10.98
CA ILE A 8 3.10 7.27 -12.19
C ILE A 8 4.50 6.75 -11.85
N GLY A 9 5.13 7.29 -10.81
CA GLY A 9 6.47 6.86 -10.38
C GLY A 9 6.49 5.39 -9.97
N ASN A 10 5.47 4.91 -9.27
CA ASN A 10 5.34 3.50 -8.89
C ASN A 10 5.16 2.60 -10.11
N GLY A 11 4.34 3.01 -11.09
CA GLY A 11 4.17 2.30 -12.35
C GLY A 11 5.45 2.25 -13.19
N ALA A 12 6.13 3.38 -13.35
CA ALA A 12 7.37 3.47 -14.11
C ALA A 12 8.49 2.62 -13.48
N VAL A 13 8.68 2.70 -12.16
CA VAL A 13 9.65 1.84 -11.46
C VAL A 13 9.29 0.37 -11.63
N THR A 14 8.03 0.00 -11.48
CA THR A 14 7.62 -1.39 -11.64
C THR A 14 7.94 -1.91 -13.04
N ASP A 15 7.49 -1.19 -14.07
CA ASP A 15 7.66 -1.58 -15.48
C ASP A 15 9.13 -1.80 -15.86
N ASN A 16 10.01 -0.88 -15.45
CA ASN A 16 11.44 -0.95 -15.76
C ASN A 16 12.15 -2.12 -15.04
N PHE A 17 11.63 -2.59 -13.90
CA PHE A 17 12.26 -3.68 -13.14
C PHE A 17 11.69 -5.07 -13.47
N ILE A 18 10.64 -5.17 -14.30
CA ILE A 18 10.06 -6.47 -14.73
C ILE A 18 11.12 -7.44 -15.27
N PRO A 19 12.07 -7.06 -16.15
CA PRO A 19 13.07 -8.00 -16.66
C PRO A 19 13.93 -8.62 -15.56
N LEU A 20 14.22 -7.86 -14.49
CA LEU A 20 14.98 -8.36 -13.34
C LEU A 20 14.11 -9.23 -12.43
N LEU A 21 12.85 -8.85 -12.22
CA LEU A 21 11.90 -9.64 -11.44
C LEU A 21 11.67 -11.03 -12.07
N ARG A 22 11.64 -11.12 -13.40
CA ARG A 22 11.55 -12.41 -14.14
C ARG A 22 12.77 -13.31 -13.97
N GLN A 23 13.92 -12.76 -13.60
CA GLN A 23 15.14 -13.53 -13.31
C GLN A 23 15.22 -13.96 -11.84
N SER A 24 14.38 -13.38 -10.97
CA SER A 24 14.34 -13.72 -9.55
C SER A 24 13.66 -15.07 -9.32
N THR A 25 14.23 -15.88 -8.44
CA THR A 25 13.60 -17.13 -7.95
C THR A 25 12.46 -16.86 -6.96
N SER A 26 12.31 -15.62 -6.48
CA SER A 26 11.24 -15.19 -5.59
C SER A 26 10.83 -13.75 -5.88
N GLY A 27 10.39 -13.49 -7.13
CA GLY A 27 9.94 -12.16 -7.55
C GLY A 27 8.74 -11.67 -6.74
N LYS A 28 8.91 -10.54 -6.04
CA LYS A 28 7.87 -9.91 -5.21
C LYS A 28 7.80 -8.41 -5.49
N ILE A 29 6.59 -7.87 -5.59
CA ILE A 29 6.33 -6.43 -5.67
C ILE A 29 5.42 -6.06 -4.50
N ILE A 30 5.80 -5.05 -3.73
CA ILE A 30 5.04 -4.59 -2.56
C ILE A 30 4.79 -3.10 -2.73
N PHE A 31 3.54 -2.73 -3.00
CA PHE A 31 3.13 -1.33 -3.08
C PHE A 31 2.72 -0.82 -1.70
N LEU A 32 3.35 0.26 -1.24
CA LEU A 32 2.98 0.93 0.00
C LEU A 32 1.74 1.81 -0.26
N THR A 33 0.58 1.26 0.07
CA THR A 33 -0.73 1.91 -0.10
C THR A 33 -1.27 2.46 1.24
N SER A 34 -2.54 2.82 1.27
CA SER A 34 -3.24 3.32 2.45
C SER A 34 -4.69 2.83 2.48
N GLY A 35 -5.25 2.65 3.68
CA GLY A 35 -6.70 2.48 3.84
C GLY A 35 -7.51 3.68 3.34
N LEU A 36 -6.89 4.86 3.25
CA LEU A 36 -7.50 6.03 2.61
C LEU A 36 -7.74 5.86 1.10
N GLY A 37 -7.13 4.84 0.47
CA GLY A 37 -7.42 4.44 -0.90
C GLY A 37 -8.58 3.46 -1.03
N SER A 38 -9.26 3.09 0.06
CA SER A 38 -10.41 2.18 0.04
C SER A 38 -11.72 2.93 -0.19
N PHE A 39 -12.50 2.55 -1.21
CA PHE A 39 -13.84 3.05 -1.46
C PHE A 39 -14.81 2.65 -0.34
N THR A 40 -14.69 1.41 0.15
CA THR A 40 -15.52 0.90 1.26
C THR A 40 -15.29 1.73 2.53
N GLN A 41 -14.04 2.01 2.87
CA GLN A 41 -13.71 2.82 4.05
C GLN A 41 -14.03 4.31 3.85
N ALA A 42 -13.87 4.83 2.63
CA ALA A 42 -14.18 6.23 2.33
C ALA A 42 -15.68 6.54 2.37
N THR A 43 -16.54 5.53 2.18
CA THR A 43 -18.00 5.69 2.19
C THR A 43 -18.64 5.32 3.53
N ASP A 44 -17.85 4.88 4.52
CA ASP A 44 -18.31 4.49 5.85
C ASP A 44 -18.20 5.66 6.85
N PRO A 45 -19.32 6.28 7.29
CA PRO A 45 -19.30 7.39 8.24
C PRO A 45 -18.80 6.99 9.64
N SER A 46 -18.75 5.70 9.97
CA SER A 46 -18.20 5.20 11.24
C SER A 46 -16.67 5.09 11.22
N ASN A 47 -16.05 5.22 10.04
CA ASN A 47 -14.61 5.19 9.90
C ASN A 47 -13.99 6.44 10.55
N GLY A 48 -13.00 6.26 11.44
CA GLY A 48 -12.33 7.37 12.13
C GLY A 48 -11.64 8.38 11.20
N PHE A 49 -11.37 8.01 9.95
CA PHE A 49 -10.82 8.91 8.94
C PHE A 49 -11.87 9.45 7.96
N TYR A 50 -13.18 9.24 8.16
CA TYR A 50 -14.22 9.64 7.20
C TYR A 50 -14.12 11.14 6.81
N ASN A 51 -13.96 12.03 7.79
CA ASN A 51 -13.90 13.48 7.58
C ASN A 51 -12.49 14.03 7.28
N LEU A 52 -11.48 13.16 7.10
CA LEU A 52 -10.12 13.63 6.80
C LEU A 52 -10.05 14.17 5.37
N ASP A 53 -9.78 15.48 5.25
CA ASP A 53 -9.54 16.16 3.97
C ASP A 53 -8.19 15.77 3.37
N ALA A 54 -8.22 14.83 2.44
CA ALA A 54 -7.05 14.30 1.77
C ALA A 54 -7.38 13.85 0.33
N PHE A 55 -8.23 14.60 -0.38
CA PHE A 55 -8.81 14.18 -1.67
C PHE A 55 -7.79 13.64 -2.67
N SER A 56 -6.72 14.39 -2.93
CA SER A 56 -5.68 14.02 -3.90
C SER A 56 -4.89 12.79 -3.46
N TYR A 57 -4.61 12.66 -2.16
CA TYR A 57 -3.93 11.50 -1.59
C TYR A 57 -4.81 10.25 -1.69
N ARG A 58 -6.08 10.34 -1.25
CA ARG A 58 -7.08 9.26 -1.34
C ARG A 58 -7.21 8.74 -2.77
N ALA A 59 -7.46 9.64 -3.72
CA ALA A 59 -7.60 9.31 -5.14
C ALA A 59 -6.32 8.65 -5.68
N SER A 60 -5.14 9.16 -5.32
CA SER A 60 -3.87 8.56 -5.75
C SER A 60 -3.64 7.15 -5.17
N LYS A 61 -4.05 6.89 -3.92
CA LYS A 61 -3.92 5.56 -3.29
C LYS A 61 -4.96 4.57 -3.82
N ALA A 62 -6.16 5.03 -4.16
CA ALA A 62 -7.14 4.21 -4.88
C ALA A 62 -6.63 3.84 -6.29
N ALA A 63 -6.03 4.79 -7.02
CA ALA A 63 -5.41 4.52 -8.31
C ALA A 63 -4.22 3.55 -8.19
N LEU A 64 -3.39 3.69 -7.15
CA LEU A 64 -2.30 2.76 -6.84
C LEU A 64 -2.82 1.35 -6.53
N ASN A 65 -3.95 1.22 -5.82
CA ASN A 65 -4.59 -0.07 -5.58
C ASN A 65 -4.98 -0.75 -6.89
N MET A 66 -5.57 0.00 -7.84
CA MET A 66 -5.89 -0.55 -9.17
C MET A 66 -4.64 -0.94 -9.96
N LEU A 67 -3.59 -0.10 -9.94
CA LEU A 67 -2.32 -0.42 -10.58
C LEU A 67 -1.70 -1.71 -10.03
N MET A 68 -1.78 -1.89 -8.71
CA MET A 68 -1.32 -3.12 -8.03
C MET A 68 -2.09 -4.36 -8.50
N VAL A 69 -3.41 -4.27 -8.61
CA VAL A 69 -4.27 -5.36 -9.12
C VAL A 69 -3.89 -5.73 -10.55
N GLU A 70 -3.67 -4.74 -11.42
CA GLU A 70 -3.27 -4.99 -12.80
C GLU A 70 -1.89 -5.65 -12.90
N TRP A 71 -0.92 -5.21 -12.09
CA TRP A 71 0.39 -5.88 -12.03
C TRP A 71 0.29 -7.32 -11.51
N ALA A 72 -0.52 -7.57 -10.49
CA ALA A 72 -0.79 -8.92 -10.00
C ALA A 72 -1.37 -9.81 -11.12
N ARG A 73 -2.33 -9.28 -11.89
CA ARG A 73 -3.00 -9.99 -12.99
C ARG A 73 -2.03 -10.34 -14.12
N VAL A 74 -1.17 -9.41 -14.54
CA VAL A 74 -0.30 -9.62 -15.72
C VAL A 74 0.99 -10.35 -15.40
N LEU A 75 1.55 -10.18 -14.19
CA LEU A 75 2.83 -10.78 -13.79
C LEU A 75 2.66 -12.11 -13.04
N GLY A 76 1.46 -12.44 -12.57
CA GLY A 76 1.21 -13.71 -11.87
C GLY A 76 1.56 -14.95 -12.71
N LYS A 77 1.39 -14.89 -14.03
CA LYS A 77 1.81 -15.95 -14.96
C LYS A 77 3.33 -16.17 -15.01
N ASP A 78 4.10 -15.14 -14.64
CA ASP A 78 5.56 -15.17 -14.58
C ASP A 78 6.05 -15.64 -13.18
N GLY A 79 5.13 -16.06 -12.30
CA GLY A 79 5.43 -16.45 -10.91
C GLY A 79 5.73 -15.28 -9.97
N ILE A 80 5.60 -14.04 -10.46
CA ILE A 80 5.84 -12.82 -9.66
C ILE A 80 4.60 -12.52 -8.83
N LYS A 81 4.80 -12.33 -7.53
CA LYS A 81 3.73 -12.08 -6.57
C LYS A 81 3.67 -10.60 -6.22
N VAL A 82 2.45 -10.09 -6.05
CA VAL A 82 2.22 -8.66 -5.84
C VAL A 82 1.29 -8.46 -4.64
N TRP A 83 1.59 -7.46 -3.81
CA TRP A 83 0.74 -7.05 -2.70
C TRP A 83 0.63 -5.53 -2.64
N GLY A 84 -0.48 -5.05 -2.09
CA GLY A 84 -0.53 -3.74 -1.43
C GLY A 84 -0.32 -3.91 0.06
N VAL A 85 0.41 -3.02 0.70
CA VAL A 85 0.56 -2.98 2.16
C VAL A 85 0.18 -1.60 2.66
N CYS A 86 -0.76 -1.55 3.60
CA CYS A 86 -1.00 -0.37 4.40
C CYS A 86 -0.26 -0.52 5.74
N PRO A 87 0.71 0.36 6.05
CA PRO A 87 1.44 0.29 7.31
C PRO A 87 0.60 0.75 8.51
N GLY A 88 -0.59 1.30 8.28
CA GLY A 88 -1.41 1.99 9.29
C GLY A 88 -1.02 3.46 9.44
N PHE A 89 -1.61 4.13 10.43
CA PHE A 89 -1.28 5.52 10.75
C PHE A 89 0.00 5.58 11.60
N CYS A 90 1.11 5.98 10.99
CA CYS A 90 2.42 6.05 11.62
C CYS A 90 2.84 7.49 11.90
N ALA A 91 3.49 7.71 13.05
CA ALA A 91 4.10 8.98 13.44
C ALA A 91 5.30 9.30 12.54
N THR A 92 5.03 9.92 11.41
CA THR A 92 6.02 10.30 10.38
C THR A 92 5.71 11.70 9.88
N ASN A 93 6.64 12.29 9.13
CA ASN A 93 6.42 13.61 8.54
C ASN A 93 5.44 13.62 7.34
N LEU A 94 4.70 12.53 7.08
CA LEU A 94 3.75 12.46 5.96
C LEU A 94 2.61 13.47 6.12
N SER A 95 2.17 13.73 7.35
CA SER A 95 1.18 14.76 7.69
C SER A 95 1.80 16.14 7.94
N GLY A 96 3.10 16.33 7.64
CA GLY A 96 3.82 17.59 7.84
C GLY A 96 4.41 17.81 9.24
N ASP A 97 4.07 16.96 10.20
CA ASP A 97 4.65 16.95 11.55
C ASP A 97 4.52 15.54 12.16
N ALA A 98 5.66 14.95 12.54
CA ALA A 98 5.72 13.61 13.12
C ALA A 98 5.30 13.56 14.60
N GLU A 99 5.58 14.62 15.38
CA GLU A 99 5.18 14.67 16.79
C GLU A 99 3.68 14.91 16.89
N ALA A 100 3.11 15.81 16.07
CA ALA A 100 1.66 15.98 16.00
C ALA A 100 0.96 14.68 15.57
N ALA A 101 1.54 13.93 14.62
CA ALA A 101 1.01 12.62 14.22
C ALA A 101 1.01 11.62 15.38
N LYS A 102 2.07 11.61 16.20
CA LYS A 102 2.17 10.78 17.39
C LYS A 102 1.11 11.14 18.43
N GLU A 103 0.88 12.42 18.68
CA GLU A 103 -0.18 12.91 19.58
C GLU A 103 -1.59 12.49 19.10
N MET A 104 -1.80 12.42 17.78
CA MET A 104 -3.03 11.91 17.17
C MET A 104 -3.16 10.38 17.19
N GLY A 105 -2.23 9.65 17.85
CA GLY A 105 -2.25 8.19 17.95
C GLY A 105 -1.49 7.47 16.83
N GLY A 106 -0.64 8.18 16.10
CA GLY A 106 0.28 7.59 15.13
C GLY A 106 1.25 6.64 15.82
N LYS A 107 1.32 5.40 15.35
CA LYS A 107 2.24 4.39 15.90
C LYS A 107 3.67 4.61 15.43
N ASP A 108 4.63 4.04 16.14
CA ASP A 108 6.03 4.06 15.70
C ASP A 108 6.16 3.43 14.29
N PRO A 109 6.89 4.08 13.35
CA PRO A 109 7.02 3.58 11.98
C PRO A 109 7.58 2.16 11.88
N SER A 110 8.40 1.72 12.85
CA SER A 110 8.91 0.34 12.90
C SER A 110 7.78 -0.68 13.02
N LEU A 111 6.69 -0.37 13.73
CA LEU A 111 5.52 -1.23 13.83
C LEU A 111 4.74 -1.32 12.51
N GLY A 112 4.75 -0.24 11.72
CA GLY A 112 4.22 -0.27 10.35
C GLY A 112 5.08 -1.14 9.42
N ALA A 113 6.42 -1.09 9.59
CA ALA A 113 7.36 -1.87 8.81
C ALA A 113 7.22 -3.38 9.03
N LEU A 114 6.78 -3.82 10.21
CA LEU A 114 6.51 -5.24 10.49
C LEU A 114 5.47 -5.84 9.54
N VAL A 115 4.49 -5.05 9.07
CA VAL A 115 3.50 -5.53 8.09
C VAL A 115 4.14 -5.80 6.72
N VAL A 116 5.12 -4.97 6.33
CA VAL A 116 5.91 -5.20 5.12
C VAL A 116 6.80 -6.42 5.30
N LEU A 117 7.43 -6.56 6.47
CA LEU A 117 8.28 -7.70 6.80
C LEU A 117 7.50 -9.02 6.72
N ASP A 118 6.25 -9.06 7.20
CA ASP A 118 5.38 -10.22 7.07
C ASP A 118 5.20 -10.69 5.61
N VAL A 119 5.10 -9.75 4.66
CA VAL A 119 5.01 -10.08 3.23
C VAL A 119 6.35 -10.56 2.70
N VAL A 120 7.44 -9.88 3.06
CA VAL A 120 8.80 -10.25 2.64
C VAL A 120 9.14 -11.67 3.09
N GLU A 121 8.83 -12.01 4.34
CA GLU A 121 9.10 -13.33 4.96
C GLU A 121 8.08 -14.41 4.55
N GLY A 122 7.10 -14.10 3.69
CA GLY A 122 6.14 -15.08 3.17
C GLY A 122 5.02 -15.44 4.15
N ARG A 123 4.86 -14.70 5.25
CA ARG A 123 3.73 -14.90 6.19
C ARG A 123 2.37 -14.49 5.60
N ARG A 124 2.36 -13.85 4.43
CA ARG A 124 1.16 -13.32 3.73
C ARG A 124 0.98 -13.88 2.32
N GLU A 125 1.51 -15.08 2.06
CA GLU A 125 1.40 -15.76 0.77
C GLU A 125 -0.04 -16.05 0.33
N ARG A 126 -0.95 -16.30 1.28
CA ARG A 126 -2.38 -16.46 0.99
C ARG A 126 -3.08 -15.18 0.53
N ASP A 127 -2.44 -14.02 0.70
CA ASP A 127 -3.01 -12.69 0.48
C ASP A 127 -2.46 -12.02 -0.79
N VAL A 128 -1.81 -12.78 -1.69
CA VAL A 128 -1.33 -12.28 -2.99
C VAL A 128 -2.46 -11.59 -3.76
N GLY A 129 -2.16 -10.42 -4.34
CA GLY A 129 -3.09 -9.58 -5.10
C GLY A 129 -4.06 -8.78 -4.22
N ARG A 130 -3.85 -8.75 -2.90
CA ARG A 130 -4.72 -8.03 -1.94
C ARG A 130 -3.94 -6.93 -1.22
N VAL A 131 -4.70 -6.07 -0.52
CA VAL A 131 -4.13 -5.07 0.38
C VAL A 131 -4.12 -5.60 1.81
N VAL A 132 -2.93 -5.67 2.39
CA VAL A 132 -2.66 -6.22 3.72
C VAL A 132 -2.41 -5.11 4.72
N PHE A 133 -2.96 -5.30 5.92
CA PHE A 133 -2.79 -4.51 7.13
C PHE A 133 -2.23 -5.42 8.23
N ASP A 134 -1.87 -4.82 9.37
CA ASP A 134 -1.54 -5.53 10.61
C ASP A 134 -2.66 -6.50 11.04
N THR A 135 -3.91 -6.08 10.83
CA THR A 135 -5.14 -6.79 11.21
C THR A 135 -5.69 -7.73 10.13
N GLY A 136 -4.96 -7.92 9.02
CA GLY A 136 -5.35 -8.80 7.91
C GLY A 136 -5.66 -8.05 6.62
N VAL A 137 -6.51 -8.62 5.77
CA VAL A 137 -6.91 -8.01 4.49
C VAL A 137 -8.08 -7.06 4.70
N ARG A 138 -8.02 -5.88 4.08
CA ARG A 138 -9.11 -4.89 4.09
C ARG A 138 -9.80 -4.82 2.72
N PRO A 139 -11.06 -4.33 2.68
CA PRO A 139 -11.77 -4.13 1.44
C PRO A 139 -11.13 -3.01 0.59
N TRP A 140 -11.48 -3.02 -0.70
CA TRP A 140 -11.08 -2.00 -1.66
C TRP A 140 -11.82 -0.69 -1.49
#